data_AF-U7HMF5-F1
#
_entry.id   AF-U7HMF5-F1
#
_cell.length_a   1.000
_cell.length_b   1.000
_cell.length_c   1.000
_cell.angle_alpha   90.00
_cell.angle_beta   90.00
_cell.angle_gamma   90.00
#
_symmetry.space_group_name_H-M   'P 1'
#
loop_
_entity.id
_entity.type
_entity.pdbx_description
1 polymer ?
#
loop_
_entity_poly.entity_id
_entity_poly.type
_entity_poly.pdbx_seq_one_letter_code
_entity_poly.pdbx_strand_id
1 'polypeptide(L)'
;MKGLKPTVLALCIAGAPPAALAFQPLDETTMGNITGQAGVTIELETKLNIDRFIYTDEGSLEINNIFVGGTNRSDLFPELGVNLMGGAAQETDLLDNIRIEIDVLSDGDAIINVLPQMFGAVDVRVSTDQWNLVGTTDSTTILDNFTADILMGGANIEIDADTDVMNLRADIAIDNMEFDAPFLAVGIRDLRLTGDTYDPVRNKNIPDLFAKVDLDIYKGSNSLGVDSLAVDMDSFRADMTIGGVLVGGTSIGSIFMDDLAITNTQMVIYGH
;
A
#
# COMPACT_ATOMS: atom_id res chain seq x y z
N MET A 1 -6.67 -37.21 -48.42
CA MET A 1 -5.91 -38.28 -49.10
C MET A 1 -4.76 -38.72 -48.21
N LYS A 2 -4.68 -40.02 -47.89
CA LYS A 2 -3.48 -40.88 -47.73
C LYS A 2 -2.22 -40.30 -47.04
N GLY A 3 -1.92 -40.87 -45.86
CA GLY A 3 -0.72 -41.71 -45.62
C GLY A 3 0.70 -41.09 -45.67
N LEU A 4 1.44 -41.32 -44.57
CA LEU A 4 2.88 -41.10 -44.32
C LEU A 4 3.86 -41.32 -45.50
N LYS A 5 5.04 -40.68 -45.41
CA LYS A 5 6.34 -41.37 -45.20
C LYS A 5 7.49 -40.43 -44.75
N PRO A 6 8.33 -40.87 -43.78
CA PRO A 6 9.50 -40.13 -43.31
C PRO A 6 10.73 -40.48 -44.18
N THR A 7 11.55 -39.48 -44.51
CA THR A 7 12.88 -39.69 -45.06
C THR A 7 13.93 -39.03 -44.19
N VAL A 8 14.69 -39.91 -43.54
CA VAL A 8 15.98 -39.73 -42.87
C VAL A 8 16.87 -38.74 -43.63
N LEU A 9 17.39 -37.73 -42.93
CA LEU A 9 18.64 -37.09 -43.34
C LEU A 9 19.71 -37.39 -42.29
N ALA A 10 20.75 -38.07 -42.78
CA ALA A 10 21.84 -38.60 -42.02
C ALA A 10 22.75 -37.50 -41.46
N LEU A 11 23.27 -37.82 -40.29
CA LEU A 11 24.36 -37.21 -39.53
C LEU A 11 25.62 -36.98 -40.39
N CYS A 12 26.15 -35.75 -40.42
CA CYS A 12 27.59 -35.49 -40.54
C CYS A 12 27.94 -34.21 -39.76
N ILE A 13 28.26 -34.41 -38.49
CA ILE A 13 28.93 -33.46 -37.60
C ILE A 13 30.34 -33.21 -38.14
N ALA A 14 30.70 -31.94 -38.34
CA ALA A 14 32.09 -31.52 -38.35
C ALA A 14 32.19 -30.11 -37.74
N GLY A 15 32.74 -30.04 -36.52
CA GLY A 15 33.27 -28.81 -35.92
C GLY A 15 32.33 -28.08 -34.97
N ALA A 16 32.43 -28.41 -33.68
CA ALA A 16 31.98 -27.68 -32.47
C ALA A 16 30.98 -26.52 -32.64
N PRO A 17 29.73 -26.64 -32.14
CA PRO A 17 28.90 -25.47 -31.91
C PRO A 17 29.45 -24.69 -30.69
N PRO A 18 29.45 -23.34 -30.74
CA PRO A 18 29.53 -22.55 -29.51
C PRO A 18 28.40 -23.00 -28.59
N ALA A 19 28.64 -22.99 -27.28
CA ALA A 19 27.64 -23.22 -26.27
C ALA A 19 26.43 -22.29 -26.52
N ALA A 20 25.48 -22.78 -27.30
CA ALA A 20 24.15 -22.24 -27.35
C ALA A 20 23.57 -22.55 -25.98
N LEU A 21 23.51 -21.53 -25.13
CA LEU A 21 22.54 -21.47 -24.05
C LEU A 21 21.18 -21.67 -24.73
N ALA A 22 20.75 -22.93 -24.79
CA ALA A 22 19.50 -23.30 -25.39
C ALA A 22 18.42 -22.84 -24.43
N PHE A 23 17.72 -21.76 -24.79
CA PHE A 23 16.39 -21.51 -24.28
C PHE A 23 15.58 -22.78 -24.54
N GLN A 24 15.23 -23.53 -23.49
CA GLN A 24 14.31 -24.65 -23.64
C GLN A 24 12.94 -24.05 -23.98
N PRO A 25 12.40 -24.27 -25.20
CA PRO A 25 11.05 -23.85 -25.52
C PRO A 25 10.10 -24.69 -24.66
N LEU A 26 9.18 -24.05 -23.97
CA LEU A 26 8.14 -24.76 -23.22
C LEU A 26 7.28 -25.55 -24.21
N ASP A 27 7.05 -26.83 -23.93
CA ASP A 27 6.15 -27.69 -24.72
C ASP A 27 4.70 -27.21 -24.57
N GLU A 28 3.91 -27.30 -25.64
CA GLU A 28 2.50 -26.89 -25.73
C GLU A 28 1.63 -27.45 -24.59
N THR A 29 1.94 -28.63 -24.06
CA THR A 29 1.28 -29.24 -22.89
C THR A 29 1.58 -28.46 -21.60
N THR A 30 2.82 -28.00 -21.46
CA THR A 30 3.24 -27.12 -20.36
C THR A 30 2.64 -25.73 -20.52
N MET A 31 2.54 -25.22 -21.76
CA MET A 31 1.89 -23.95 -22.05
C MET A 31 0.36 -24.01 -21.86
N GLY A 32 -0.28 -25.14 -22.17
CA GLY A 32 -1.70 -25.37 -21.95
C GLY A 32 -2.09 -25.39 -20.47
N ASN A 33 -1.19 -25.82 -19.58
CA ASN A 33 -1.36 -25.72 -18.13
C ASN A 33 -1.20 -24.28 -17.58
N ILE A 34 -0.55 -23.39 -18.35
CA ILE A 34 -0.40 -21.97 -18.01
C ILE A 34 -1.61 -21.19 -18.53
N THR A 35 -2.08 -21.50 -19.74
CA THR A 35 -3.30 -20.93 -20.34
C THR A 35 -4.56 -21.63 -19.81
N GLY A 36 -4.93 -21.38 -18.56
CA GLY A 36 -6.12 -21.98 -17.94
C GLY A 36 -6.25 -21.76 -16.43
N GLN A 37 -5.39 -20.92 -15.84
CA GLN A 37 -5.48 -20.58 -14.42
C GLN A 37 -6.48 -19.43 -14.24
N ALA A 38 -7.42 -19.60 -13.31
CA ALA A 38 -8.41 -18.60 -12.91
C ALA A 38 -7.73 -17.56 -12.00
N GLY A 39 -6.99 -16.65 -12.63
CA GLY A 39 -6.26 -15.59 -11.94
C GLY A 39 -4.78 -15.87 -11.71
N VAL A 40 -4.14 -14.95 -10.98
CA VAL A 40 -2.72 -14.94 -10.63
C VAL A 40 -2.56 -14.76 -9.13
N THR A 41 -1.77 -15.62 -8.49
CA THR A 41 -1.34 -15.43 -7.10
C THR A 41 0.12 -15.01 -7.07
N ILE A 42 0.41 -13.95 -6.30
CA ILE A 42 1.75 -13.40 -6.11
C ILE A 42 2.06 -13.38 -4.62
N GLU A 43 3.16 -14.00 -4.21
CA GLU A 43 3.74 -13.82 -2.87
C GLU A 43 4.80 -12.73 -2.95
N LEU A 44 4.71 -11.73 -2.07
CA LEU A 44 5.58 -10.55 -2.10
C LEU A 44 6.35 -10.40 -0.79
N GLU A 45 7.65 -10.21 -0.93
CA GLU A 45 8.57 -9.73 0.11
C GLU A 45 9.46 -8.67 -0.53
N THR A 46 9.43 -7.44 -0.03
CA THR A 46 10.13 -6.33 -0.68
C THR A 46 10.45 -5.18 0.27
N LYS A 47 11.28 -4.25 -0.15
CA LYS A 47 11.39 -2.92 0.46
C LYS A 47 11.70 -1.87 -0.58
N LEU A 48 11.22 -0.67 -0.34
CA LEU A 48 11.38 0.48 -1.21
C LEU A 48 12.26 1.51 -0.51
N ASN A 49 13.34 1.91 -1.20
CA ASN A 49 14.17 3.05 -0.81
C ASN A 49 14.23 3.98 -2.02
N ILE A 50 13.73 5.20 -1.87
CA ILE A 50 13.75 6.23 -2.91
C ILE A 50 14.48 7.44 -2.36
N ASP A 51 15.58 7.82 -3.01
CA ASP A 51 16.37 8.98 -2.60
C ASP A 51 15.54 10.26 -2.61
N ARG A 52 14.75 10.47 -3.68
CA ARG A 52 13.92 11.67 -3.82
C ARG A 52 12.75 11.49 -4.77
N PHE A 53 11.59 11.99 -4.37
CA PHE A 53 10.45 12.27 -5.24
C PHE A 53 10.35 13.78 -5.49
N ILE A 54 10.07 14.19 -6.73
CA ILE A 54 9.87 15.60 -7.10
C ILE A 54 8.61 15.72 -7.94
N TYR A 55 7.67 16.54 -7.48
CA TYR A 55 6.61 17.10 -8.31
C TYR A 55 6.98 18.52 -8.72
N THR A 56 6.91 18.84 -10.02
CA THR A 56 7.33 20.14 -10.57
C THR A 56 6.17 20.84 -11.26
N ASP A 57 5.88 22.06 -10.81
CA ASP A 57 4.86 22.96 -11.36
C ASP A 57 5.19 24.41 -10.97
N GLU A 58 5.83 25.17 -11.88
CA GLU A 58 6.51 26.47 -11.70
C GLU A 58 7.59 26.54 -10.60
N GLY A 59 7.40 25.87 -9.48
CA GLY A 59 8.39 25.43 -8.48
C GLY A 59 8.32 23.90 -8.32
N SER A 60 8.69 23.39 -7.15
CA SER A 60 8.59 21.96 -6.85
C SER A 60 8.19 21.64 -5.41
N LEU A 61 7.55 20.48 -5.26
CA LEU A 61 7.49 19.73 -4.00
C LEU A 61 8.54 18.63 -4.08
N GLU A 62 9.52 18.66 -3.18
CA GLU A 62 10.57 17.64 -3.06
C GLU A 62 10.37 16.84 -1.77
N ILE A 63 10.34 15.52 -1.86
CA ILE A 63 10.28 14.60 -0.71
C ILE A 63 11.55 13.75 -0.72
N ASN A 64 12.31 13.80 0.37
CA ASN A 64 13.62 13.14 0.46
C ASN A 64 13.56 11.85 1.29
N ASN A 65 14.42 10.90 0.92
CA ASN A 65 14.71 9.67 1.65
C ASN A 65 13.44 8.90 2.06
N ILE A 66 12.68 8.47 1.06
CA ILE A 66 11.43 7.73 1.25
C ILE A 66 11.77 6.26 1.46
N PHE A 67 11.31 5.71 2.58
CA PHE A 67 11.37 4.30 2.90
C PHE A 67 9.96 3.72 3.04
N VAL A 68 9.73 2.56 2.42
CA VAL A 68 8.55 1.72 2.66
C VAL A 68 9.01 0.28 2.83
N GLY A 69 8.72 -0.33 3.97
CA GLY A 69 9.18 -1.69 4.29
C GLY A 69 8.50 -2.22 5.55
N GLY A 70 9.08 -3.25 6.16
CA GLY A 70 8.65 -3.78 7.44
C GLY A 70 9.07 -2.87 8.59
N THR A 71 8.39 -2.98 9.73
CA THR A 71 8.66 -2.15 10.92
C THR A 71 9.92 -2.59 11.66
N ASN A 72 10.40 -3.82 11.42
CA ASN A 72 11.47 -4.47 12.17
C ASN A 72 11.17 -4.51 13.68
N ARG A 73 9.89 -4.73 14.03
CA ARG A 73 9.37 -4.77 15.40
C ARG A 73 8.45 -5.97 15.58
N SER A 74 8.38 -6.48 16.81
CA SER A 74 7.46 -7.55 17.19
C SER A 74 6.37 -7.11 18.18
N ASP A 75 6.35 -5.82 18.53
CA ASP A 75 5.62 -5.27 19.68
C ASP A 75 4.60 -4.19 19.30
N LEU A 76 4.09 -4.21 18.07
CA LEU A 76 2.99 -3.35 17.63
C LEU A 76 1.74 -3.66 18.45
N PHE A 77 1.11 -2.65 19.02
CA PHE A 77 -0.05 -2.76 19.92
C PHE A 77 0.22 -3.69 21.13
N PRO A 78 1.25 -3.38 21.94
CA PRO A 78 1.79 -4.30 22.95
C PRO A 78 0.77 -4.65 24.05
N GLU A 79 -0.26 -3.83 24.25
CA GLU A 79 -1.32 -4.09 25.23
C GLU A 79 -2.16 -5.33 24.92
N LEU A 80 -2.11 -5.85 23.68
CA LEU A 80 -2.77 -7.09 23.28
C LEU A 80 -2.01 -8.34 23.75
N GLY A 81 -0.72 -8.21 24.07
CA GLY A 81 0.10 -9.31 24.61
C GLY A 81 0.32 -10.48 23.63
N VAL A 82 0.09 -10.26 22.34
CA VAL A 82 0.29 -11.24 21.26
C VAL A 82 1.00 -10.56 20.10
N ASN A 83 1.79 -11.33 19.34
CA ASN A 83 2.34 -10.85 18.09
C ASN A 83 1.26 -10.90 16.99
N LEU A 84 0.92 -9.75 16.43
CA LEU A 84 -0.12 -9.60 15.41
C LEU A 84 0.34 -10.01 14.01
N MET A 85 1.62 -10.24 13.79
CA MET A 85 2.24 -10.44 12.47
C MET A 85 2.46 -11.92 12.12
N GLY A 86 1.97 -12.85 12.95
CA GLY A 86 2.12 -14.29 12.74
C GLY A 86 3.39 -14.89 13.37
N GLY A 87 3.37 -16.21 13.57
CA GLY A 87 4.42 -16.94 14.29
C GLY A 87 5.75 -16.98 13.54
N ALA A 88 6.74 -16.25 14.07
CA ALA A 88 8.04 -15.89 13.47
C ALA A 88 8.01 -14.68 12.52
N ALA A 89 7.12 -13.70 12.76
CA ALA A 89 7.24 -12.38 12.16
C ALA A 89 8.66 -11.89 12.29
N GLN A 90 9.28 -11.77 11.13
CA GLN A 90 10.68 -11.56 10.96
C GLN A 90 10.90 -10.10 11.38
N GLU A 91 11.66 -9.87 12.46
CA GLU A 91 12.21 -8.54 12.74
C GLU A 91 13.09 -8.17 11.53
N THR A 92 12.44 -7.65 10.49
CA THR A 92 13.05 -7.27 9.23
C THR A 92 12.49 -5.94 8.77
N ASP A 93 13.27 -5.29 7.92
CA ASP A 93 12.87 -4.08 7.22
C ASP A 93 12.14 -4.38 5.91
N LEU A 94 11.73 -5.63 5.68
CA LEU A 94 11.01 -6.06 4.48
C LEU A 94 9.51 -6.03 4.74
N LEU A 95 8.78 -5.44 3.81
CA LEU A 95 7.35 -5.61 3.69
C LEU A 95 7.09 -7.05 3.23
N ASP A 96 6.69 -7.91 4.15
CA ASP A 96 6.54 -9.35 3.97
C ASP A 96 5.11 -9.83 4.33
N ASN A 97 4.92 -11.15 4.38
CA ASN A 97 3.61 -11.75 4.69
C ASN A 97 2.49 -11.33 3.72
N ILE A 98 2.80 -10.86 2.50
CA ILE A 98 1.79 -10.44 1.53
C ILE A 98 1.52 -11.55 0.50
N ARG A 99 0.24 -11.86 0.30
CA ARG A 99 -0.30 -12.60 -0.84
C ARG A 99 -1.24 -11.71 -1.62
N ILE A 100 -0.98 -11.54 -2.90
CA ILE A 100 -1.85 -10.82 -3.83
C ILE A 100 -2.54 -11.84 -4.73
N GLU A 101 -3.85 -11.83 -4.74
CA GLU A 101 -4.68 -12.65 -5.63
C GLU A 101 -5.38 -11.73 -6.62
N ILE A 102 -5.14 -11.93 -7.90
CA ILE A 102 -5.75 -11.15 -8.99
C ILE A 102 -6.63 -12.10 -9.78
N ASP A 103 -7.91 -11.76 -9.94
CA ASP A 103 -8.82 -12.46 -10.83
C ASP A 103 -9.53 -11.47 -11.75
N VAL A 104 -9.86 -11.93 -12.96
CA VAL A 104 -10.66 -11.20 -13.93
C VAL A 104 -11.93 -12.01 -14.18
N LEU A 105 -13.06 -11.45 -13.76
CA LEU A 105 -14.36 -12.07 -13.83
C LEU A 105 -14.89 -12.12 -15.27
N SER A 106 -15.95 -12.92 -15.47
CA SER A 106 -16.51 -13.15 -16.81
C SER A 106 -17.18 -11.94 -17.45
N ASP A 107 -17.58 -10.97 -16.65
CA ASP A 107 -18.11 -9.65 -17.05
C ASP A 107 -17.00 -8.63 -17.36
N GLY A 108 -15.75 -8.92 -17.01
CA GLY A 108 -14.59 -8.07 -17.27
C GLY A 108 -14.06 -7.35 -16.04
N ASP A 109 -14.72 -7.49 -14.89
CA ASP A 109 -14.31 -6.87 -13.64
C ASP A 109 -13.01 -7.49 -13.12
N ALA A 110 -12.17 -6.70 -12.48
CA ALA A 110 -10.96 -7.18 -11.81
C ALA A 110 -11.16 -7.16 -10.30
N ILE A 111 -10.91 -8.29 -9.65
CA ILE A 111 -10.84 -8.40 -8.18
C ILE A 111 -9.39 -8.65 -7.79
N ILE A 112 -8.84 -7.78 -6.95
CA ILE A 112 -7.47 -7.88 -6.45
C ILE A 112 -7.54 -7.91 -4.92
N ASN A 113 -7.24 -9.06 -4.33
CA ASN A 113 -7.16 -9.21 -2.88
C ASN A 113 -5.70 -9.16 -2.44
N VAL A 114 -5.40 -8.34 -1.43
CA VAL A 114 -4.11 -8.26 -0.75
C VAL A 114 -4.33 -8.77 0.67
N LEU A 115 -3.82 -9.97 0.94
CA LEU A 115 -4.08 -10.69 2.18
C LEU A 115 -2.77 -11.13 2.82
N PRO A 116 -2.74 -11.26 4.15
CA PRO A 116 -1.69 -11.98 4.85
C PRO A 116 -1.51 -13.41 4.31
N GLN A 117 -0.27 -13.86 4.08
CA GLN A 117 0.04 -15.25 3.68
C GLN A 117 -0.30 -16.23 4.81
N MET A 118 -0.02 -15.82 6.05
CA MET A 118 -0.34 -16.54 7.28
C MET A 118 -1.26 -15.69 8.16
N PHE A 119 -1.98 -16.34 9.08
CA PHE A 119 -2.88 -15.63 10.00
C PHE A 119 -2.11 -14.57 10.79
N GLY A 120 -2.58 -13.32 10.70
CA GLY A 120 -1.93 -12.14 11.25
C GLY A 120 -2.30 -10.91 10.41
N ALA A 121 -1.62 -9.80 10.63
CA ALA A 121 -1.61 -8.63 9.77
C ALA A 121 -0.28 -8.57 8.99
N VAL A 122 -0.13 -7.54 8.17
CA VAL A 122 1.15 -7.12 7.58
C VAL A 122 1.63 -5.87 8.31
N ASP A 123 2.89 -5.85 8.76
CA ASP A 123 3.48 -4.66 9.35
C ASP A 123 4.17 -3.81 8.29
N VAL A 124 3.90 -2.51 8.33
CA VAL A 124 4.40 -1.55 7.35
C VAL A 124 4.99 -0.37 8.07
N ARG A 125 6.23 -0.03 7.77
CA ARG A 125 6.82 1.27 8.08
C ARG A 125 6.90 2.12 6.83
N VAL A 126 6.40 3.34 6.94
CA VAL A 126 6.65 4.42 5.98
C VAL A 126 7.45 5.50 6.70
N SER A 127 8.57 5.93 6.12
CA SER A 127 9.30 7.09 6.64
C SER A 127 9.83 7.97 5.53
N THR A 128 9.97 9.26 5.83
CA THR A 128 10.57 10.25 4.94
C THR A 128 11.32 11.28 5.76
N ASP A 129 12.35 11.89 5.16
CA ASP A 129 12.98 13.07 5.72
C ASP A 129 12.15 14.32 5.32
N GLN A 130 12.81 15.34 4.79
CA GLN A 130 12.23 16.63 4.51
C GLN A 130 11.33 16.64 3.28
N TRP A 131 10.16 17.23 3.45
CA TRP A 131 9.26 17.67 2.39
C TRP A 131 9.45 19.17 2.21
N ASN A 132 10.00 19.56 1.08
CA ASN A 132 10.35 20.94 0.78
C ASN A 132 9.47 21.49 -0.34
N LEU A 133 8.93 22.69 -0.13
CA LEU A 133 8.45 23.54 -1.22
C LEU A 133 9.62 24.39 -1.69
N VAL A 134 9.95 24.30 -2.97
CA VAL A 134 11.05 25.03 -3.60
C VAL A 134 10.48 25.91 -4.71
N GLY A 135 10.38 27.20 -4.44
CA GLY A 135 10.02 28.21 -5.44
C GLY A 135 11.22 28.76 -6.19
N THR A 136 10.96 29.71 -7.09
CA THR A 136 12.02 30.41 -7.83
C THR A 136 12.81 31.40 -6.97
N THR A 137 12.21 31.92 -5.90
CA THR A 137 12.83 32.90 -4.98
C THR A 137 13.03 32.35 -3.56
N ASP A 138 12.06 31.59 -3.07
CA ASP A 138 11.97 31.17 -1.68
C ASP A 138 11.75 29.67 -1.56
N SER A 139 12.09 29.10 -0.41
CA SER A 139 11.82 27.70 -0.09
C SER A 139 11.43 27.53 1.37
N THR A 140 10.70 26.46 1.68
CA THR A 140 10.32 26.11 3.05
C THR A 140 10.15 24.61 3.23
N THR A 141 10.48 24.10 4.40
CA THR A 141 10.24 22.72 4.80
C THR A 141 8.87 22.62 5.46
N ILE A 142 7.95 21.91 4.81
CA ILE A 142 6.57 21.76 5.29
C ILE A 142 6.41 20.57 6.23
N LEU A 143 7.25 19.55 6.10
CA LEU A 143 7.22 18.36 6.93
C LEU A 143 8.62 17.74 7.02
N ASP A 144 8.98 17.19 8.17
CA ASP A 144 10.28 16.56 8.44
C ASP A 144 10.13 15.42 9.46
N ASN A 145 11.11 14.50 9.49
CA ASN A 145 11.16 13.35 10.40
C ASN A 145 9.84 12.57 10.46
N PHE A 146 9.24 12.28 9.31
CA PHE A 146 7.99 11.52 9.29
C PHE A 146 8.29 10.04 9.39
N THR A 147 7.62 9.38 10.33
CA THR A 147 7.61 7.92 10.44
C THR A 147 6.21 7.48 10.84
N ALA A 148 5.72 6.42 10.22
CA ALA A 148 4.49 5.74 10.60
C ALA A 148 4.70 4.23 10.60
N ASP A 149 4.36 3.59 11.72
CA ASP A 149 4.29 2.14 11.89
C ASP A 149 2.81 1.72 11.84
N ILE A 150 2.48 0.94 10.82
CA ILE A 150 1.12 0.61 10.41
C ILE A 150 0.94 -0.91 10.44
N LEU A 151 -0.23 -1.35 10.89
CA LEU A 151 -0.74 -2.69 10.67
C LEU A 151 -1.79 -2.69 9.58
N MET A 152 -1.65 -3.58 8.61
CA MET A 152 -2.64 -3.82 7.58
C MET A 152 -3.28 -5.20 7.78
N GLY A 153 -4.59 -5.24 8.02
CA GLY A 153 -5.34 -6.50 8.10
C GLY A 153 -5.55 -7.15 6.73
N GLY A 154 -5.56 -6.32 5.69
CA GLY A 154 -5.73 -6.70 4.30
C GLY A 154 -6.24 -5.52 3.48
N ALA A 155 -6.28 -5.69 2.17
CA ALA A 155 -6.93 -4.76 1.26
C ALA A 155 -7.61 -5.51 0.11
N ASN A 156 -8.61 -4.88 -0.49
CA ASN A 156 -9.27 -5.33 -1.69
C ASN A 156 -9.37 -4.15 -2.66
N ILE A 157 -9.08 -4.40 -3.92
CA ILE A 157 -9.35 -3.49 -5.02
C ILE A 157 -10.31 -4.18 -5.97
N GLU A 158 -11.37 -3.50 -6.34
CA GLU A 158 -12.35 -3.94 -7.33
C GLU A 158 -12.40 -2.91 -8.44
N ILE A 159 -12.24 -3.34 -9.69
CA ILE A 159 -12.38 -2.48 -10.87
C ILE A 159 -13.58 -3.00 -11.64
N ASP A 160 -14.64 -2.20 -11.67
CA ASP A 160 -15.89 -2.49 -12.38
C ASP A 160 -15.79 -1.96 -13.81
N ALA A 161 -15.90 -2.86 -14.78
CA ALA A 161 -15.77 -2.54 -16.20
C ALA A 161 -17.06 -1.99 -16.83
N ASP A 162 -18.21 -2.09 -16.16
CA ASP A 162 -19.49 -1.49 -16.59
C ASP A 162 -19.63 -0.05 -16.07
N THR A 163 -19.19 0.20 -14.83
CA THR A 163 -19.33 1.53 -14.20
C THR A 163 -18.08 2.41 -14.29
N ASP A 164 -16.93 1.88 -14.72
CA ASP A 164 -15.63 2.55 -14.73
C ASP A 164 -15.21 3.08 -13.33
N VAL A 165 -15.61 2.35 -12.28
CA VAL A 165 -15.28 2.67 -10.88
C VAL A 165 -14.23 1.70 -10.36
N MET A 166 -13.21 2.24 -9.69
CA MET A 166 -12.29 1.48 -8.86
C MET A 166 -12.65 1.67 -7.39
N ASN A 167 -13.06 0.60 -6.71
CA ASN A 167 -13.25 0.60 -5.27
C ASN A 167 -11.97 0.09 -4.57
N LEU A 168 -11.51 0.82 -3.53
CA LEU A 168 -10.41 0.41 -2.66
C LEU A 168 -10.92 0.27 -1.23
N ARG A 169 -10.85 -0.94 -0.70
CA ARG A 169 -11.14 -1.26 0.70
C ARG A 169 -9.86 -1.69 1.41
N ALA A 170 -9.59 -1.15 2.59
CA ALA A 170 -8.42 -1.55 3.38
C ALA A 170 -8.68 -1.48 4.88
N ASP A 171 -8.02 -2.39 5.60
CA ASP A 171 -8.05 -2.47 7.06
C ASP A 171 -6.73 -1.95 7.61
N ILE A 172 -6.73 -0.80 8.28
CA ILE A 172 -5.51 -0.17 8.79
C ILE A 172 -5.59 0.14 10.28
N ALA A 173 -4.49 -0.02 10.99
CA ALA A 173 -4.27 0.55 12.31
C ALA A 173 -2.87 1.16 12.35
N ILE A 174 -2.69 2.25 13.09
CA ILE A 174 -1.40 2.93 13.22
C ILE A 174 -0.99 2.79 14.68
N ASP A 175 0.13 2.12 14.94
CA ASP A 175 0.68 1.95 16.30
C ASP A 175 1.37 3.23 16.76
N ASN A 176 2.17 3.81 15.85
CA ASN A 176 2.89 5.04 16.08
C ASN A 176 3.02 5.83 14.78
N MET A 177 2.78 7.12 14.84
CA MET A 177 3.12 8.07 13.80
C MET A 177 3.66 9.34 14.46
N GLU A 178 4.75 9.84 13.89
CA GLU A 178 5.34 11.11 14.29
C GLU A 178 5.83 11.88 13.08
N PHE A 179 5.83 13.20 13.21
CA PHE A 179 6.38 14.12 12.25
C PHE A 179 6.56 15.50 12.88
N ASP A 180 7.35 16.33 12.23
CA ASP A 180 7.45 17.76 12.51
C ASP A 180 6.97 18.57 11.31
N ALA A 181 6.30 19.69 11.58
CA ALA A 181 5.91 20.70 10.61
C ALA A 181 6.64 22.01 10.96
N PRO A 182 7.92 22.17 10.55
CA PRO A 182 8.77 23.27 11.01
C PRO A 182 8.21 24.65 10.66
N PHE A 183 7.57 24.79 9.51
CA PHE A 183 6.95 26.05 9.08
C PHE A 183 5.82 26.54 10.00
N LEU A 184 5.19 25.64 10.77
CA LEU A 184 4.19 25.96 11.79
C LEU A 184 4.74 25.89 13.21
N ALA A 185 6.00 25.47 13.37
CA ALA A 185 6.60 25.11 14.66
C ALA A 185 5.77 24.07 15.44
N VAL A 186 5.16 23.11 14.73
CA VAL A 186 4.35 22.03 15.32
C VAL A 186 5.10 20.71 15.20
N GLY A 187 5.00 19.86 16.23
CA GLY A 187 5.44 18.47 16.20
C GLY A 187 4.39 17.55 16.77
N ILE A 188 4.22 16.37 16.15
CA ILE A 188 3.30 15.32 16.60
C ILE A 188 4.13 14.12 17.03
N ARG A 189 3.80 13.55 18.19
CA ARG A 189 4.46 12.37 18.78
C ARG A 189 3.41 11.34 19.20
N ASP A 190 3.73 10.08 18.98
CA ASP A 190 2.91 8.94 19.39
C ASP A 190 1.46 9.05 18.92
N LEU A 191 1.27 9.44 17.64
CA LEU A 191 -0.07 9.37 17.03
C LEU A 191 -0.41 7.90 16.78
N ARG A 192 -1.57 7.50 17.26
CA ARG A 192 -2.11 6.16 17.12
C ARG A 192 -3.51 6.23 16.58
N LEU A 193 -3.87 5.28 15.71
CA LEU A 193 -5.18 5.20 15.08
C LEU A 193 -5.68 3.77 15.14
N THR A 194 -6.91 3.59 15.62
CA THR A 194 -7.59 2.29 15.70
C THR A 194 -9.01 2.39 15.16
N GLY A 195 -9.69 1.26 14.98
CA GLY A 195 -11.13 1.25 14.73
C GLY A 195 -11.89 1.92 15.89
N ASP A 196 -13.08 2.44 15.57
CA ASP A 196 -13.98 3.19 16.45
C ASP A 196 -14.62 2.35 17.57
N THR A 197 -14.43 1.02 17.53
CA THR A 197 -14.96 0.12 18.54
C THR A 197 -13.86 -0.53 19.38
N TYR A 198 -12.59 -0.27 19.09
CA TYR A 198 -11.45 -0.81 19.83
C TYR A 198 -11.25 -0.08 21.15
N ASP A 199 -11.26 -0.79 22.28
CA ASP A 199 -10.92 -0.22 23.59
C ASP A 199 -9.77 -1.04 24.20
N PRO A 200 -8.57 -0.44 24.40
CA PRO A 200 -7.39 -1.14 24.93
C PRO A 200 -7.55 -1.62 26.38
N VAL A 201 -8.67 -1.32 27.05
CA VAL A 201 -9.01 -1.77 28.40
C VAL A 201 -10.23 -2.70 28.39
N ARG A 202 -11.29 -2.35 27.64
CA ARG A 202 -12.60 -3.03 27.70
C ARG A 202 -12.91 -3.91 26.50
N ASN A 203 -12.33 -3.64 25.33
CA ASN A 203 -12.59 -4.37 24.09
C ASN A 203 -11.30 -4.58 23.29
N LYS A 204 -10.52 -5.60 23.67
CA LYS A 204 -9.24 -5.98 23.04
C LYS A 204 -9.41 -6.94 21.86
N ASN A 205 -10.55 -6.89 21.18
CA ASN A 205 -10.79 -7.72 20.01
C ASN A 205 -9.90 -7.25 18.86
N ILE A 206 -9.04 -8.14 18.34
CA ILE A 206 -8.14 -7.83 17.23
C ILE A 206 -8.89 -7.37 15.96
N PRO A 207 -10.05 -7.94 15.58
CA PRO A 207 -10.78 -7.44 14.42
C PRO A 207 -11.24 -5.98 14.54
N ASP A 208 -11.55 -5.53 15.76
CA ASP A 208 -12.04 -4.16 16.04
C ASP A 208 -10.88 -3.15 16.01
N LEU A 209 -9.62 -3.61 16.05
CA LEU A 209 -8.42 -2.78 16.04
C LEU A 209 -8.29 -1.91 14.77
N PHE A 210 -8.78 -2.43 13.63
CA PHE A 210 -8.55 -1.81 12.32
C PHE A 210 -9.65 -0.82 11.97
N ALA A 211 -9.25 0.41 11.67
CA ALA A 211 -10.11 1.35 10.97
C ALA A 211 -10.28 0.89 9.51
N LYS A 212 -11.52 1.00 9.02
CA LYS A 212 -11.90 0.59 7.67
C LYS A 212 -11.81 1.80 6.73
N VAL A 213 -11.04 1.65 5.66
CA VAL A 213 -10.99 2.59 4.54
C VAL A 213 -11.83 1.99 3.42
N ASP A 214 -12.71 2.80 2.82
CA ASP A 214 -13.53 2.43 1.66
C ASP A 214 -13.62 3.66 0.74
N LEU A 215 -13.02 3.56 -0.44
CA LEU A 215 -12.90 4.66 -1.39
C LEU A 215 -13.40 4.24 -2.77
N ASP A 216 -14.24 5.08 -3.37
CA ASP A 216 -14.62 4.95 -4.78
C ASP A 216 -13.86 5.97 -5.62
N ILE A 217 -13.09 5.48 -6.60
CA ILE A 217 -12.22 6.27 -7.46
C ILE A 217 -12.73 6.13 -8.89
N TYR A 218 -13.09 7.24 -9.52
CA TYR A 218 -13.73 7.21 -10.83
C TYR A 218 -13.52 8.50 -11.62
N LYS A 219 -13.92 8.47 -12.90
CA LYS A 219 -13.95 9.67 -13.74
C LYS A 219 -15.16 10.53 -13.36
N GLY A 220 -14.91 11.70 -12.79
CA GLY A 220 -15.92 12.71 -12.47
C GLY A 220 -15.84 13.94 -13.37
N SER A 221 -16.56 14.99 -12.98
CA SER A 221 -16.44 16.33 -13.58
C SER A 221 -16.25 17.38 -12.50
N ASN A 222 -15.37 18.34 -12.75
CA ASN A 222 -15.23 19.50 -11.86
C ASN A 222 -16.43 20.48 -12.02
N SER A 223 -16.41 21.56 -11.24
CA SER A 223 -17.47 22.59 -11.25
C SER A 223 -17.65 23.31 -12.60
N LEU A 224 -16.69 23.17 -13.53
CA LEU A 224 -16.75 23.72 -14.89
C LEU A 224 -17.14 22.67 -15.93
N GLY A 225 -17.43 21.44 -15.52
CA GLY A 225 -17.80 20.33 -16.42
C GLY A 225 -16.61 19.70 -17.15
N VAL A 226 -15.39 19.88 -16.66
CA VAL A 226 -14.19 19.25 -17.22
C VAL A 226 -13.96 17.90 -16.56
N ASP A 227 -13.69 16.89 -17.37
CA ASP A 227 -13.29 15.55 -16.92
C ASP A 227 -12.17 15.62 -15.89
N SER A 228 -12.37 14.99 -14.74
CA SER A 228 -11.49 15.07 -13.57
C SER A 228 -11.44 13.72 -12.84
N LEU A 229 -10.44 13.52 -11.99
CA LEU A 229 -10.40 12.35 -11.10
C LEU A 229 -11.28 12.64 -9.88
N ALA A 230 -12.29 11.81 -9.64
CA ALA A 230 -13.10 11.87 -8.43
C ALA A 230 -12.68 10.76 -7.45
N VAL A 231 -12.68 11.09 -6.16
CA VAL A 231 -12.46 10.16 -5.06
C VAL A 231 -13.52 10.44 -3.99
N ASP A 232 -14.39 9.47 -3.78
CA ASP A 232 -15.49 9.56 -2.83
C ASP A 232 -15.26 8.59 -1.66
N MET A 233 -15.75 8.98 -0.48
CA MET A 233 -15.70 8.19 0.74
C MET A 233 -16.99 8.42 1.53
N ASP A 234 -17.81 7.38 1.65
CA ASP A 234 -19.09 7.44 2.37
C ASP A 234 -18.87 7.69 3.86
N SER A 235 -18.01 6.88 4.49
CA SER A 235 -17.69 6.98 5.91
C SER A 235 -16.31 6.41 6.23
N PHE A 236 -15.53 7.16 6.99
CA PHE A 236 -14.35 6.68 7.72
C PHE A 236 -14.56 6.91 9.21
N ARG A 237 -14.39 5.85 10.01
CA ARG A 237 -14.56 5.88 11.47
C ARG A 237 -13.34 5.31 12.15
N ALA A 238 -12.87 6.00 13.18
CA ALA A 238 -11.69 5.61 13.93
C ALA A 238 -11.65 6.30 15.30
N ASP A 239 -10.87 5.74 16.20
CA ASP A 239 -10.37 6.46 17.36
C ASP A 239 -8.92 6.90 17.11
N MET A 240 -8.55 8.06 17.65
CA MET A 240 -7.20 8.60 17.51
C MET A 240 -6.67 9.10 18.84
N THR A 241 -5.43 8.75 19.16
CA THR A 241 -4.70 9.29 20.31
C THR A 241 -3.42 9.95 19.83
N ILE A 242 -3.04 11.08 20.41
CA ILE A 242 -1.73 11.72 20.19
C ILE A 242 -1.08 11.87 21.56
N GLY A 243 0.03 11.16 21.78
CA GLY A 243 0.74 11.19 23.06
C GLY A 243 1.40 12.54 23.36
N GLY A 244 1.83 13.27 22.32
CA GLY A 244 2.42 14.59 22.47
C GLY A 244 2.19 15.52 21.30
N VAL A 245 1.69 16.73 21.59
CA VAL A 245 1.67 17.86 20.66
C VAL A 245 2.71 18.86 21.10
N LEU A 246 3.65 19.20 20.22
CA LEU A 246 4.69 20.20 20.43
C LEU A 246 4.34 21.48 19.69
N VAL A 247 4.49 22.63 20.36
CA VAL A 247 4.40 23.96 19.74
C VAL A 247 5.63 24.76 20.15
N GLY A 248 6.41 25.24 19.17
CA GLY A 248 7.68 25.91 19.44
C GLY A 248 8.68 25.03 20.18
N GLY A 249 8.62 23.71 19.97
CA GLY A 249 9.46 22.71 20.66
C GLY A 249 9.05 22.41 22.11
N THR A 250 7.96 22.99 22.61
CA THR A 250 7.42 22.72 23.96
C THR A 250 6.17 21.86 23.86
N SER A 251 6.10 20.78 24.64
CA SER A 251 4.87 19.97 24.73
C SER A 251 3.73 20.78 25.35
N ILE A 252 2.58 20.76 24.69
CA ILE A 252 1.33 21.37 25.16
C ILE A 252 0.32 20.34 25.68
N GLY A 253 0.69 19.05 25.69
CA GLY A 253 -0.13 17.95 26.18
C GLY A 253 -0.43 16.90 25.11
N SER A 254 -1.42 16.05 25.40
CA SER A 254 -1.91 14.97 24.55
C SER A 254 -3.33 15.26 24.05
N ILE A 255 -3.74 14.57 22.99
CA ILE A 255 -5.09 14.65 22.42
C ILE A 255 -5.67 13.23 22.36
N PHE A 256 -6.96 13.11 22.68
CA PHE A 256 -7.75 11.92 22.40
C PHE A 256 -9.00 12.34 21.62
N MET A 257 -9.27 11.62 20.53
CA MET A 257 -10.47 11.75 19.72
C MET A 257 -11.16 10.39 19.69
N ASP A 258 -12.35 10.38 20.28
CA ASP A 258 -13.25 9.23 20.41
C ASP A 258 -14.31 9.36 19.31
N ASP A 259 -14.62 8.28 18.60
CA ASP A 259 -15.62 8.23 17.54
C ASP A 259 -15.40 9.27 16.42
N LEU A 260 -14.15 9.46 15.95
CA LEU A 260 -13.89 10.32 14.78
C LEU A 260 -14.65 9.76 13.58
N ALA A 261 -15.63 10.51 13.09
CA ALA A 261 -16.41 10.15 11.90
C ALA A 261 -16.23 11.21 10.81
N ILE A 262 -15.65 10.79 9.68
CA ILE A 262 -15.57 11.59 8.46
C ILE A 262 -16.57 10.96 7.48
N THR A 263 -17.62 11.68 7.12
CA THR A 263 -18.72 11.13 6.29
C THR A 263 -19.03 12.01 5.10
N ASN A 264 -19.55 11.43 4.02
CA ASN A 264 -19.97 12.12 2.80
C ASN A 264 -18.84 12.99 2.21
N THR A 265 -17.63 12.42 2.13
CA THR A 265 -16.49 13.14 1.54
C THR A 265 -16.46 12.90 0.04
N GLN A 266 -16.35 13.99 -0.72
CA GLN A 266 -16.14 13.97 -2.16
C GLN A 266 -14.94 14.87 -2.48
N MET A 267 -13.98 14.32 -3.21
CA MET A 267 -12.80 15.03 -3.68
C MET A 267 -12.74 14.97 -5.21
N VAL A 268 -12.46 16.10 -5.86
CA VAL A 268 -12.27 16.17 -7.31
C VAL A 268 -10.92 16.80 -7.60
N ILE A 269 -10.05 16.06 -8.29
CA ILE A 269 -8.66 16.41 -8.59
C ILE A 269 -8.53 16.67 -10.09
N TYR A 270 -7.99 17.85 -10.43
CA TYR A 270 -7.76 18.29 -11.80
C TYR A 270 -6.60 19.28 -11.85
N GLY A 271 -5.89 19.31 -12.99
CA GLY A 271 -4.85 20.29 -13.26
C GLY A 271 -5.42 21.68 -13.57
N HIS A 272 -4.59 22.71 -13.47
CA HIS A 272 -4.90 24.09 -13.83
C HIS A 272 -4.05 24.57 -15.02
#